data_AF-A0A2A5F378-F1
#
_entry.id   AF-A0A2A5F378-F1
#
_cell.length_a   1.000
_cell.length_b   1.000
_cell.length_c   1.000
_cell.angle_alpha   90.00
_cell.angle_beta   90.00
_cell.angle_gamma   90.00
#
_symmetry.space_group_name_H-M   'P 1'
#
loop_
_entity.id
_entity.type
_entity.pdbx_description
1 polymer ?
#
loop_
_entity_poly.entity_id
_entity_poly.type
_entity_poly.pdbx_seq_one_letter_code
_entity_poly.pdbx_strand_id
1 'polypeptide(L)' 'MPSVVLVTERFITLAKASMRGNGVPNAPMVVLPKTELTEYAEPDVVRNVANEAVELIIAQLRG' A
#
# COMPACT_ATOMS: atom_id res chain seq x y z
N MET A 1 4.75 -2.16 -26.87
CA MET A 1 3.75 -1.23 -26.31
C MET A 1 4.46 -0.32 -25.33
N PRO A 2 4.24 1.01 -25.35
CA PRO A 2 4.70 1.87 -24.27
C PRO A 2 3.95 1.49 -22.99
N SER A 3 4.71 1.16 -21.93
CA SER A 3 4.15 0.80 -20.63
C SER A 3 3.98 2.05 -19.79
N VAL A 4 2.79 2.27 -19.23
CA VAL A 4 2.52 3.34 -18.26
C VAL A 4 2.14 2.70 -16.93
N VAL A 5 2.75 3.16 -15.84
CA VAL A 5 2.47 2.66 -14.49
C VAL A 5 1.54 3.63 -13.78
N LEU A 6 0.32 3.18 -13.46
CA LEU A 6 -0.61 3.90 -12.62
C LEU A 6 -0.38 3.51 -11.16
N VAL A 7 -0.23 4.49 -10.26
CA VAL A 7 0.08 4.21 -8.86
C VAL A 7 -0.63 5.18 -7.93
N THR A 8 -1.05 4.71 -6.76
CA THR A 8 -1.41 5.59 -5.64
C THR A 8 -0.13 6.07 -4.93
N GLU A 9 -0.12 7.28 -4.39
CA GLU A 9 1.07 7.90 -3.76
C GLU A 9 1.84 6.99 -2.78
N ARG A 10 1.14 6.16 -1.98
CA ARG A 10 1.74 5.29 -0.97
C ARG A 10 2.57 4.15 -1.56
N PHE A 11 2.29 3.75 -2.79
CA PHE A 11 2.97 2.63 -3.44
C PHE A 11 4.08 3.08 -4.38
N ILE A 12 4.44 4.37 -4.44
CA ILE A 12 5.50 4.87 -5.34
C ILE A 12 6.81 4.10 -5.12
N THR A 13 7.21 3.86 -3.87
CA THR A 13 8.46 3.15 -3.55
C THR A 13 8.41 1.70 -4.03
N LEU A 14 7.30 0.99 -3.77
CA LEU A 14 7.10 -0.38 -4.22
C LEU A 14 7.02 -0.46 -5.76
N ALA A 15 6.30 0.46 -6.39
CA ALA A 15 6.18 0.54 -7.83
C ALA A 15 7.53 0.76 -8.50
N LYS A 16 8.39 1.65 -7.97
CA LYS A 16 9.77 1.86 -8.47
C LYS A 16 10.61 0.58 -8.37
N ALA A 17 10.50 -0.14 -7.25
CA ALA A 17 11.22 -1.41 -7.08
C ALA A 17 10.72 -2.47 -8.07
N SER A 18 9.40 -2.59 -8.23
CA SER A 18 8.76 -3.50 -9.18
C SER A 18 9.11 -3.17 -10.64
N MET A 19 9.11 -1.89 -11.02
CA MET A 19 9.52 -1.42 -12.35
C MET A 19 10.96 -1.80 -12.69
N ARG A 20 11.88 -1.71 -11.73
CA ARG A 20 13.26 -2.16 -11.90
C ARG A 20 13.33 -3.67 -12.09
N GLY A 21 12.63 -4.45 -11.26
CA GLY A 21 12.58 -5.91 -11.36
C GLY A 21 11.98 -6.42 -12.67
N ASN A 22 11.01 -5.67 -13.21
CA ASN A 22 10.30 -6.00 -14.46
C ASN A 22 10.99 -5.47 -15.73
N GLY A 23 12.21 -4.94 -15.62
CA GLY A 23 12.98 -4.46 -16.79
C GLY A 23 12.45 -3.16 -17.42
N VAL A 24 11.61 -2.40 -16.70
CA VAL A 24 11.02 -1.13 -17.16
C VAL A 24 11.33 0.05 -16.22
N PRO A 25 12.61 0.26 -15.82
CA PRO A 25 12.97 1.26 -14.80
C PRO A 25 12.62 2.70 -15.18
N ASN A 26 12.47 2.98 -16.48
CA ASN A 26 12.23 4.32 -17.03
C ASN A 26 10.81 4.48 -17.59
N ALA A 27 9.90 3.53 -17.35
CA ALA A 27 8.52 3.68 -17.79
C ALA A 27 7.85 4.89 -17.12
N PRO A 28 7.03 5.67 -17.85
CA PRO A 28 6.29 6.78 -17.27
C PRO A 28 5.38 6.31 -16.13
N MET A 29 5.37 7.06 -15.03
CA MET A 29 4.54 6.81 -13.86
C MET A 29 3.54 7.93 -13.69
N VAL A 30 2.27 7.59 -13.51
CA VAL A 30 1.18 8.53 -13.22
C VAL A 30 0.68 8.25 -11.82
N VAL A 31 0.81 9.24 -10.94
CA VAL A 31 0.27 9.17 -9.59
C VAL A 31 -1.20 9.57 -9.66
N LEU A 32 -2.08 8.65 -9.26
CA LEU A 32 -3.53 8.89 -9.24
C LEU A 32 -3.88 9.83 -8.07
N PRO A 33 -4.81 10.78 -8.28
CA PRO A 33 -5.29 11.64 -7.20
C PRO A 33 -5.99 10.80 -6.13
N LYS A 34 -5.98 11.30 -4.90
CA LYS A 34 -6.76 10.71 -3.80
C LYS A 34 -8.24 10.82 -4.13
N THR A 35 -8.94 9.71 -3.98
CA THR A 35 -10.41 9.61 -4.01
C THR A 35 -10.91 9.16 -2.64
N GLU A 36 -12.20 9.35 -2.33
CA GLU A 36 -12.87 8.81 -1.13
C GLU A 36 -12.72 7.28 -1.00
N LEU A 37 -12.63 6.55 -2.12
CA LEU A 37 -12.36 5.10 -2.12
C LEU A 37 -10.90 4.75 -1.75
N THR A 38 -10.01 5.74 -1.81
CA THR A 38 -8.64 5.67 -1.32
C THR A 38 -8.44 6.57 -0.10
N GLU A 39 -9.52 7.13 0.47
CA GLU A 39 -9.43 7.87 1.71
C GLU A 39 -8.92 6.92 2.76
N TYR A 40 -7.82 7.33 3.35
CA TYR A 40 -7.17 6.54 4.36
C TYR A 40 -8.05 6.57 5.59
N ALA A 41 -8.32 5.38 6.13
CA ALA A 41 -8.70 5.28 7.53
C ALA A 41 -7.70 6.09 8.35
N GLU A 42 -8.19 6.93 9.25
CA GLU A 42 -7.34 7.79 10.07
C GLU A 42 -6.26 6.94 10.75
N PRO A 43 -5.04 7.49 10.98
CA PRO A 43 -3.95 6.74 11.60
C PRO A 43 -4.35 6.01 12.89
N ASP A 44 -5.26 6.61 13.66
CA ASP A 44 -5.80 6.03 14.89
C ASP A 44 -6.70 4.82 14.61
N VAL A 45 -7.50 4.82 13.53
CA VAL A 45 -8.28 3.66 13.10
C VAL A 45 -7.35 2.50 12.72
N VAL A 46 -6.30 2.77 11.96
CA VAL A 46 -5.32 1.74 11.57
C VAL A 46 -4.60 1.18 12.80
N ARG A 47 -4.22 2.05 13.75
CA ARG A 47 -3.60 1.63 15.02
C ARG A 47 -4.53 0.74 15.84
N ASN A 48 -5.81 1.10 15.93
CA ASN A 48 -6.80 0.32 16.69
C ASN A 48 -6.99 -1.08 16.08
N VAL A 49 -7.15 -1.16 14.75
CA VAL A 49 -7.26 -2.45 14.05
C VAL A 49 -6.00 -3.32 14.26
N ALA A 50 -4.82 -2.71 14.21
CA ALA A 50 -3.57 -3.44 14.44
C ALA A 50 -3.46 -3.98 15.88
N ASN A 51 -3.83 -3.17 16.88
CA ASN A 51 -3.84 -3.60 18.28
C ASN A 51 -4.82 -4.75 18.50
N GLU A 52 -6.05 -4.62 18.00
CA GLU A 52 -7.08 -5.65 18.11
C GLU A 52 -6.62 -6.97 17.47
N ALA A 53 -6.04 -6.91 16.26
CA ALA A 53 -5.52 -8.09 15.59
C ALA A 53 -4.41 -8.78 16.42
N VAL A 54 -3.50 -8.02 17.02
CA VAL A 54 -2.43 -8.56 17.87
C VAL A 54 -3.00 -9.18 19.15
N GLU A 55 -3.97 -8.52 19.79
CA GLU A 55 -4.64 -9.06 20.98
C GLU A 55 -5.35 -10.39 20.69
N LEU A 56 -6.04 -10.49 19.55
CA LEU A 56 -6.68 -11.74 19.10
C LEU A 56 -5.67 -12.87 18.90
N ILE A 57 -4.51 -12.57 18.29
CA ILE A 57 -3.43 -13.56 18.13
C ILE A 57 -2.90 -14.00 19.50
N ILE A 58 -2.66 -13.05 20.42
CA ILE A 58 -2.18 -13.36 21.77
C ILE A 58 -3.20 -14.23 22.51
N ALA A 59 -4.50 -13.92 22.41
CA ALA A 59 -5.56 -14.70 23.04
C ALA A 59 -5.59 -16.14 22.51
N GLN A 60 -5.50 -16.34 21.19
CA GLN A 60 -5.42 -17.66 20.57
C GLN A 60 -4.20 -18.47 21.05
N LEU A 61 -3.08 -17.81 21.32
CA LEU A 61 -1.85 -18.45 21.79
C LEU A 61 -1.85 -18.79 23.29
N ARG A 62 -2.73 -18.17 24.09
CA ARG A 62 -2.76 -18.34 25.54
C ARG A 62 -3.74 -19.41 26.04
N GLY A 63 -4.67 -19.86 25.19
CA GLY A 63 -5.64 -20.92 25.53
C GLY A 63 -6.84 -20.39 26.30
#